data_AF-A0A1E7N1N0-F1
#
_entry.id   AF-A0A1E7N1N0-F1
#
_cell.length_a   1.000
_cell.length_b   1.000
_cell.length_c   1.000
_cell.angle_alpha   90.00
_cell.angle_beta   90.00
_cell.angle_gamma   90.00
#
_symmetry.space_group_name_H-M   'P 1'
#
loop_
_entity.id
_entity.type
_entity.pdbx_description
1 polymer ?
#
loop_
_entity_poly.entity_id
_entity_poly.type
_entity_poly.pdbx_seq_one_letter_code
_entity_poly.pdbx_strand_id
1 'polypeptide(L)'
;MFDFDIARYQPQWLNGRDAVTRQHGRRLGALRGRTLTRVWVAWDLKDDEWFCDCPVLLDFEGEQVEINHYRFDDIALTWATIDPHRPVRWPGFDLAWRPERLAELRALRGLTLQSVELLEWTGDDVAQGSVDVSFVFHTGRVTVFTDLGASR
;
A
#
# COMPACT_ATOMS: atom_id res chain seq x y z
N MET A 1 5.40 17.01 6.40
CA MET A 1 5.33 15.73 5.67
C MET A 1 5.63 14.65 6.69
N PHE A 2 4.74 13.67 6.88
CA PHE A 2 4.99 12.54 7.77
C PHE A 2 5.55 11.41 6.92
N ASP A 3 6.83 11.07 7.11
CA ASP A 3 7.59 10.11 6.31
C ASP A 3 8.03 8.87 7.12
N PHE A 4 7.56 8.77 8.37
CA PHE A 4 7.77 7.62 9.26
C PHE A 4 9.27 7.26 9.46
N ASP A 5 10.17 8.24 9.23
CA ASP A 5 11.63 8.06 9.20
C ASP A 5 12.09 6.90 8.27
N ILE A 6 11.29 6.65 7.21
CA ILE A 6 11.65 5.72 6.14
C ILE A 6 12.54 6.47 5.15
N ALA A 7 13.79 5.99 5.00
CA ALA A 7 14.77 6.66 4.17
C ALA A 7 14.27 6.86 2.72
N ARG A 8 14.33 8.11 2.24
CA ARG A 8 13.91 8.57 0.90
C ARG A 8 12.41 8.50 0.62
N TYR A 9 11.59 8.02 1.55
CA TYR A 9 10.15 8.04 1.41
C TYR A 9 9.65 9.48 1.52
N GLN A 10 9.00 9.98 0.48
CA GLN A 10 8.47 11.35 0.43
C GLN A 10 7.01 11.32 -0.01
N PRO A 11 6.08 10.96 0.89
CA PRO A 11 4.68 10.85 0.55
C PRO A 11 4.06 12.23 0.29
N GLN A 12 3.35 12.31 -0.84
CA GLN A 12 2.35 13.33 -1.04
C GLN A 12 0.99 12.74 -0.67
N TRP A 13 0.40 13.27 0.40
CA TRP A 13 -0.94 12.90 0.85
C TRP A 13 -1.99 13.51 -0.08
N LEU A 14 -2.87 12.66 -0.58
CA LEU A 14 -3.95 13.00 -1.50
C LEU A 14 -5.28 12.58 -0.88
N ASN A 15 -6.32 13.32 -1.23
CA ASN A 15 -7.67 13.05 -0.80
C ASN A 15 -8.59 12.95 -2.02
N GLY A 16 -9.45 11.94 -2.02
CA GLY A 16 -10.44 11.70 -3.06
C GLY A 16 -9.89 11.11 -4.37
N ARG A 17 -10.77 10.42 -5.08
CA ARG A 17 -10.43 9.61 -6.26
C ARG A 17 -9.83 10.45 -7.40
N ASP A 18 -10.32 11.66 -7.58
CA ASP A 18 -9.87 12.56 -8.64
C ASP A 18 -8.42 13.01 -8.45
N ALA A 19 -8.01 13.29 -7.21
CA ALA A 19 -6.63 13.67 -6.91
C ALA A 19 -5.67 12.51 -7.21
N VAL A 20 -6.01 11.31 -6.76
CA VAL A 20 -5.23 10.09 -7.00
C VAL A 20 -5.17 9.78 -8.50
N THR A 21 -6.29 9.86 -9.21
CA THR A 21 -6.35 9.61 -10.66
C THR A 21 -5.47 10.59 -11.43
N ARG A 22 -5.56 11.88 -11.10
CA ARG A 22 -4.76 12.94 -11.76
C ARG A 22 -3.27 12.74 -11.56
N GLN A 23 -2.86 12.39 -10.34
CA GLN A 23 -1.46 12.27 -9.96
C GLN A 23 -0.83 10.94 -10.42
N HIS A 24 -1.56 9.82 -10.28
CA HIS A 24 -0.99 8.47 -10.41
C HIS A 24 -1.68 7.60 -11.47
N GLY A 25 -2.82 8.00 -12.02
CA GLY A 25 -3.65 7.16 -12.89
C GLY A 25 -2.91 6.59 -14.10
N ARG A 26 -2.06 7.40 -14.76
CA ARG A 26 -1.22 6.94 -15.87
C ARG A 26 -0.25 5.83 -15.43
N ARG A 27 0.40 5.99 -14.28
CA ARG A 27 1.41 5.05 -13.79
C ARG A 27 0.79 3.77 -13.24
N LEU A 28 -0.35 3.88 -12.54
CA LEU A 28 -1.16 2.73 -12.13
C LEU A 28 -1.65 1.94 -13.36
N GLY A 29 -2.13 2.63 -14.40
CA GLY A 29 -2.55 1.99 -15.65
C GLY A 29 -1.42 1.25 -16.36
N ALA A 30 -0.18 1.74 -16.26
CA ALA A 30 1.01 1.11 -16.84
C ALA A 30 1.48 -0.16 -16.11
N LEU A 31 0.90 -0.48 -14.94
CA LEU A 31 1.14 -1.74 -14.24
C LEU A 31 0.35 -2.90 -14.86
N ARG A 32 -0.72 -2.63 -15.61
CA ARG A 32 -1.54 -3.66 -16.24
C ARG A 32 -0.67 -4.53 -17.17
N GLY A 33 -0.83 -5.85 -17.04
CA GLY A 33 -0.08 -6.83 -17.80
C GLY A 33 1.28 -7.20 -17.19
N ARG A 34 1.71 -6.53 -16.11
CA ARG A 34 2.93 -6.91 -15.37
C ARG A 34 2.64 -7.96 -14.32
N THR A 35 3.65 -8.75 -13.99
CA THR A 35 3.58 -9.81 -12.99
C THR A 35 3.89 -9.27 -11.58
N LEU A 36 3.09 -9.63 -10.58
CA LEU A 36 3.43 -9.36 -9.19
C LEU A 36 4.61 -10.24 -8.77
N THR A 37 5.76 -9.64 -8.55
CA THR A 37 7.01 -10.35 -8.23
C THR A 37 7.27 -10.43 -6.74
N ARG A 38 6.97 -9.38 -5.97
CA ARG A 38 7.16 -9.35 -4.52
C ARG A 38 6.14 -8.46 -3.83
N VAL A 39 5.86 -8.76 -2.57
CA VAL A 39 5.10 -7.90 -1.67
C VAL A 39 5.84 -7.81 -0.35
N TRP A 40 6.03 -6.60 0.19
CA TRP A 40 6.59 -6.39 1.52
C TRP A 40 5.62 -5.64 2.41
N VAL A 41 5.64 -6.03 3.68
CA VAL A 41 4.96 -5.34 4.78
C VAL A 41 5.97 -5.09 5.89
N ALA A 42 5.79 -4.02 6.67
CA ALA A 42 6.61 -3.79 7.86
C ALA A 42 6.19 -4.77 8.95
N TRP A 43 7.14 -5.36 9.66
CA TRP A 43 6.87 -6.37 10.67
C TRP A 43 7.53 -5.96 11.98
N ASP A 44 6.77 -6.02 13.08
CA ASP A 44 7.34 -5.88 14.40
C ASP A 44 8.02 -7.20 14.78
N LEU A 45 9.33 -7.14 14.97
CA LEU A 45 10.15 -8.30 15.34
C LEU A 45 10.00 -8.69 16.80
N LYS A 46 9.56 -7.78 17.68
CA LYS A 46 9.35 -8.06 19.10
C LYS A 46 8.06 -8.82 19.32
N ASP A 47 6.97 -8.34 18.73
CA ASP A 47 5.63 -8.88 18.93
C ASP A 47 5.22 -9.90 17.85
N ASP A 48 6.08 -10.11 16.85
CA ASP A 48 5.89 -11.01 15.70
C ASP A 48 4.57 -10.78 14.96
N GLU A 49 4.25 -9.51 14.70
CA GLU A 49 3.01 -9.12 14.04
C GLU A 49 3.22 -8.11 12.92
N TRP A 50 2.19 -7.96 12.09
CA TRP A 50 2.19 -6.97 11.02
C TRP A 50 2.02 -5.57 11.64
N PHE A 51 2.98 -4.69 11.36
CA PHE A 51 2.89 -3.28 11.71
C PHE A 51 2.20 -2.50 10.58
N CYS A 52 0.89 -2.30 10.68
CA CYS A 52 0.04 -1.77 9.61
C CYS A 52 0.14 -0.25 9.37
N ASP A 53 0.78 0.50 10.27
CA ASP A 53 0.98 1.96 10.12
C ASP A 53 2.05 2.33 9.06
N CYS A 54 2.80 1.34 8.55
CA CYS A 54 3.80 1.54 7.51
C CYS A 54 3.24 1.20 6.11
N PRO A 55 3.81 1.79 5.04
CA PRO A 55 3.41 1.49 3.68
C PRO A 55 3.40 -0.01 3.34
N VAL A 56 2.50 -0.44 2.47
CA VAL A 56 2.56 -1.74 1.78
C VAL A 56 3.28 -1.56 0.44
N LEU A 57 4.23 -2.44 0.14
CA LEU A 57 5.03 -2.37 -1.08
C LEU A 57 4.65 -3.52 -2.00
N LEU A 58 4.27 -3.22 -3.24
CA LEU A 58 4.03 -4.23 -4.28
C LEU A 58 4.99 -3.98 -5.44
N ASP A 59 5.77 -4.98 -5.79
CA ASP A 59 6.70 -4.95 -6.92
C ASP A 59 6.11 -5.69 -8.12
N PHE A 60 6.01 -4.98 -9.23
CA PHE A 60 5.53 -5.50 -10.52
C PHE A 60 6.67 -5.45 -11.53
N GLU A 61 7.49 -6.51 -11.58
CA GLU A 61 8.62 -6.63 -12.51
C GLU A 61 9.60 -5.45 -12.42
N GLY A 62 9.91 -5.00 -11.20
CA GLY A 62 10.79 -3.87 -10.92
C GLY A 62 10.09 -2.52 -10.78
N GLU A 63 8.79 -2.42 -11.12
CA GLU A 63 7.98 -1.25 -10.77
C GLU A 63 7.35 -1.46 -9.39
N GLN A 64 8.02 -0.91 -8.37
CA GLN A 64 7.52 -0.91 -7.00
C GLN A 64 6.55 0.25 -6.78
N VAL A 65 5.31 -0.07 -6.39
CA VAL A 65 4.33 0.88 -5.85
C VAL A 65 4.28 0.75 -4.35
N GLU A 66 4.30 1.89 -3.66
CA GLU A 66 4.32 2.01 -2.20
C GLU A 66 3.03 2.74 -1.80
N ILE A 67 2.12 2.01 -1.17
CA ILE A 67 0.81 2.53 -0.77
C ILE A 67 0.80 2.74 0.73
N ASN A 68 0.41 3.92 1.15
CA ASN A 68 0.19 4.18 2.55
C ASN A 68 -1.08 4.98 2.76
N HIS A 69 -1.77 4.68 3.84
CA HIS A 69 -2.92 5.42 4.30
C HIS A 69 -2.54 6.12 5.60
N TYR A 70 -3.03 7.34 5.75
CA TYR A 70 -2.88 8.11 6.97
C TYR A 70 -4.20 8.80 7.24
N ARG A 71 -4.50 9.15 8.50
CA ARG A 71 -5.66 9.95 8.92
C ARG A 71 -6.92 9.77 8.05
N PHE A 72 -7.82 8.85 8.42
CA PHE A 72 -9.15 8.62 7.81
C PHE A 72 -9.20 8.50 6.27
N ASP A 73 -8.99 9.60 5.54
CA ASP A 73 -9.20 9.77 4.11
C ASP A 73 -7.94 10.16 3.32
N ASP A 74 -6.76 10.26 3.96
CA ASP A 74 -5.49 10.49 3.25
C ASP A 74 -4.89 9.18 2.71
N ILE A 75 -4.51 9.22 1.43
CA ILE A 75 -3.70 8.18 0.78
C ILE A 75 -2.45 8.79 0.14
N ALA A 76 -1.33 8.08 0.24
CA ALA A 76 -0.11 8.38 -0.50
C ALA A 76 0.28 7.18 -1.38
N LEU A 77 0.67 7.51 -2.63
CA LEU A 77 1.31 6.57 -3.54
C LEU A 77 2.69 7.11 -3.89
N THR A 78 3.71 6.32 -3.55
CA THR A 78 5.10 6.57 -3.98
C THR A 78 5.60 5.38 -4.79
N TRP A 79 6.78 5.55 -5.38
CA TRP A 79 7.24 4.61 -6.40
C TRP A 79 8.75 4.43 -6.36
N ALA A 80 9.18 3.21 -6.05
CA ALA A 80 10.59 2.84 -5.95
C ALA A 80 11.43 3.82 -5.08
N THR A 81 10.82 4.36 -4.03
CA THR A 81 11.51 5.24 -3.06
C THR A 81 11.99 4.49 -1.83
N ILE A 82 11.26 3.45 -1.42
CA ILE A 82 11.55 2.64 -0.24
C ILE A 82 12.45 1.46 -0.62
N ASP A 83 13.58 1.34 0.05
CA ASP A 83 14.47 0.17 -0.05
C ASP A 83 14.07 -0.87 1.01
N PRO A 84 13.43 -2.00 0.63
CA PRO A 84 12.97 -3.00 1.59
C PRO A 84 14.11 -3.77 2.27
N HIS A 85 15.38 -3.52 1.90
CA HIS A 85 16.53 -4.10 2.60
C HIS A 85 17.03 -3.22 3.76
N ARG A 86 16.47 -2.01 3.92
CA ARG A 86 16.78 -1.13 5.04
C ARG A 86 15.69 -1.23 6.11
N PRO A 87 16.05 -1.24 7.40
CA PRO A 87 15.05 -1.25 8.46
C PRO A 87 14.25 0.05 8.47
N VAL A 88 13.02 -0.03 8.99
CA VAL A 88 12.19 1.15 9.30
C VAL A 88 12.58 1.65 10.68
N ARG A 89 12.76 2.97 10.83
CA ARG A 89 13.16 3.58 12.10
C ARG A 89 11.95 4.15 12.80
N TRP A 90 11.34 3.38 13.69
CA TRP A 90 10.21 3.88 14.48
C TRP A 90 10.54 3.82 15.98
N PRO A 91 10.45 4.95 16.73
CA PRO A 91 10.72 4.95 18.15
C PRO A 91 9.87 3.94 18.94
N GLY A 92 10.53 3.01 19.63
CA GLY A 92 9.87 1.98 20.45
C GLY A 92 9.70 0.62 19.76
N PHE A 93 9.72 0.58 18.43
CA PHE A 93 9.51 -0.63 17.64
C PHE A 93 10.80 -1.15 17.01
N ASP A 94 10.90 -2.46 16.81
CA ASP A 94 11.98 -3.08 16.03
C ASP A 94 11.39 -3.58 14.71
N LEU A 95 11.43 -2.73 13.69
CA LEU A 95 10.71 -2.95 12.44
C LEU A 95 11.63 -3.40 11.31
N ALA A 96 11.22 -4.46 10.62
CA ALA A 96 11.85 -4.89 9.37
C ALA A 96 10.81 -5.16 8.29
N TRP A 97 11.15 -4.84 7.05
CA TRP A 97 10.38 -5.30 5.90
C TRP A 97 10.46 -6.81 5.78
N ARG A 98 9.31 -7.47 5.75
CA ARG A 98 9.24 -8.90 5.53
C ARG A 98 8.51 -9.17 4.22
N PRO A 99 9.15 -9.89 3.27
CA PRO A 99 8.45 -10.30 2.09
C PRO A 99 7.39 -11.33 2.49
N GLU A 100 6.20 -11.18 1.92
CA GLU A 100 5.24 -12.29 1.82
C GLU A 100 4.86 -12.93 3.17
N ARG A 101 4.71 -12.18 4.27
CA ARG A 101 4.31 -12.79 5.56
C ARG A 101 2.86 -13.25 5.60
N LEU A 102 1.99 -12.61 4.82
CA LEU A 102 0.56 -12.92 4.73
C LEU A 102 0.33 -13.98 3.63
N ALA A 103 -0.38 -15.05 3.96
CA ALA A 103 -0.58 -16.20 3.08
C ALA A 103 -1.38 -15.82 1.81
N GLU A 104 -2.32 -14.92 1.98
CA GLU A 104 -3.18 -14.35 0.93
C GLU A 104 -2.34 -13.59 -0.09
N LEU A 105 -1.34 -12.83 0.37
CA LEU A 105 -0.42 -12.10 -0.51
C LEU A 105 0.53 -13.04 -1.26
N ARG A 106 0.98 -14.13 -0.62
CA ARG A 106 1.79 -15.17 -1.29
C ARG A 106 1.04 -15.79 -2.48
N ALA A 107 -0.26 -16.02 -2.33
CA ALA A 107 -1.08 -16.65 -3.35
C ALA A 107 -1.21 -15.80 -4.63
N LEU A 108 -0.97 -14.49 -4.54
CA LEU A 108 -1.03 -13.57 -5.69
C LEU A 108 0.30 -13.45 -6.44
N ARG A 109 1.41 -13.89 -5.85
CA ARG A 109 2.73 -13.78 -6.48
C ARG A 109 2.80 -14.63 -7.75
N GLY A 110 3.41 -14.07 -8.79
CA GLY A 110 3.51 -14.69 -10.11
C GLY A 110 2.26 -14.51 -10.96
N LEU A 111 1.19 -13.91 -10.42
CA LEU A 111 0.02 -13.57 -11.21
C LEU A 111 0.21 -12.23 -11.93
N THR A 112 -0.34 -12.16 -13.14
CA THR A 112 -0.36 -10.96 -13.95
C THR A 112 -1.50 -10.03 -13.53
N LEU A 113 -1.18 -8.75 -13.32
CA LEU A 113 -2.14 -7.72 -12.97
C LEU A 113 -3.07 -7.42 -14.15
N GLN A 114 -4.37 -7.49 -13.91
CA GLN A 114 -5.40 -7.23 -14.92
C GLN A 114 -5.85 -5.77 -14.92
N SER A 115 -6.03 -5.19 -13.74
CA SER A 115 -6.43 -3.80 -13.56
C SER A 115 -6.01 -3.29 -12.18
N VAL A 116 -5.96 -1.96 -12.08
CA VAL A 116 -5.92 -1.25 -10.79
C VAL A 116 -7.23 -0.49 -10.67
N GLU A 117 -7.90 -0.65 -9.54
CA GLU A 117 -9.17 -0.01 -9.22
C GLU A 117 -8.95 0.97 -8.05
N LEU A 118 -9.48 2.18 -8.19
CA LEU A 118 -9.61 3.12 -7.09
C LEU A 118 -11.02 2.98 -6.54
N LEU A 119 -11.15 2.50 -5.30
CA LEU A 119 -12.41 2.29 -4.62
C LEU A 119 -12.66 3.47 -3.72
N GLU A 120 -13.82 4.11 -3.85
CA GLU A 120 -14.20 5.27 -3.04
C GLU A 120 -15.28 4.85 -2.04
N TRP A 121 -15.08 5.19 -0.76
CA TRP A 121 -16.07 4.91 0.27
C TRP A 121 -17.24 5.89 0.18
N THR A 122 -18.46 5.36 0.02
CA THR A 122 -19.68 6.16 -0.11
C THR A 122 -20.58 6.09 1.12
N GLY A 123 -20.09 5.56 2.25
CA GLY A 123 -20.83 5.55 3.50
C GLY A 123 -21.04 6.95 4.07
N ASP A 124 -22.04 7.10 4.93
CA ASP A 124 -22.35 8.36 5.62
C ASP A 124 -21.65 8.41 6.99
N ASP A 125 -20.32 8.30 6.95
CA ASP A 125 -19.46 8.32 8.13
C ASP A 125 -18.18 9.14 7.87
N VAL A 126 -17.27 9.16 8.84
CA VAL A 126 -16.02 9.94 8.78
C VAL A 126 -15.08 9.50 7.64
N ALA A 127 -15.34 8.37 6.99
CA ALA A 127 -14.55 7.87 5.89
C ALA A 127 -15.12 8.26 4.52
N GLN A 128 -16.24 9.00 4.46
CA GLN A 128 -16.86 9.38 3.19
C GLN A 128 -15.84 10.05 2.25
N GLY A 129 -15.70 9.49 1.05
CA GLY A 129 -14.75 9.98 0.04
C GLY A 129 -13.32 9.44 0.19
N SER A 130 -13.03 8.63 1.21
CA SER A 130 -11.75 7.93 1.33
C SER A 130 -11.52 7.00 0.14
N VAL A 131 -10.26 6.81 -0.23
CA VAL A 131 -9.88 6.04 -1.41
C VAL A 131 -8.96 4.90 -1.06
N ASP A 132 -9.34 3.71 -1.49
CA ASP A 132 -8.51 2.51 -1.42
C ASP A 132 -8.02 2.12 -2.82
N VAL A 133 -6.88 1.43 -2.86
CA VAL A 133 -6.29 0.96 -4.11
C VAL A 133 -6.35 -0.57 -4.14
N SER A 134 -7.06 -1.08 -5.14
CA SER A 134 -7.25 -2.52 -5.37
C SER A 134 -6.50 -2.96 -6.63
N PHE A 135 -5.62 -3.95 -6.47
CA PHE A 135 -4.89 -4.60 -7.54
C PHE A 135 -5.58 -5.92 -7.89
N VAL A 136 -6.12 -6.02 -9.10
CA VAL A 136 -6.96 -7.15 -9.52
C VAL A 136 -6.16 -8.11 -10.40
N PHE A 137 -6.21 -9.39 -10.03
CA PHE A 137 -5.59 -10.52 -10.73
C PHE A 137 -6.69 -11.48 -11.20
N HIS A 138 -6.32 -12.44 -12.05
CA HIS A 138 -7.30 -13.40 -12.60
C HIS A 138 -8.03 -14.23 -11.52
N THR A 139 -7.33 -14.59 -10.45
CA THR A 139 -7.83 -15.48 -9.39
C THR A 139 -7.99 -14.79 -8.03
N GLY A 140 -7.86 -13.47 -7.96
CA GLY A 140 -7.91 -12.75 -6.69
C GLY A 140 -7.64 -11.26 -6.82
N ARG A 141 -7.66 -10.56 -5.69
CA ARG A 141 -7.29 -9.16 -5.59
C ARG A 141 -6.60 -8.89 -4.26
N VAL A 142 -5.80 -7.83 -4.22
CA VAL A 142 -5.33 -7.23 -2.97
C VAL A 142 -5.80 -5.79 -2.93
N THR A 143 -6.46 -5.42 -1.84
CA THR A 143 -6.85 -4.04 -1.55
C THR A 143 -6.04 -3.59 -0.35
N VAL A 144 -5.32 -2.48 -0.50
CA VAL A 144 -4.75 -1.76 0.64
C VAL A 144 -5.79 -0.72 1.04
N PHE A 145 -6.34 -0.87 2.24
CA PHE A 145 -7.41 -0.02 2.74
C PHE A 145 -7.01 0.63 4.08
N THR A 146 -7.56 1.82 4.35
CA THR A 146 -7.45 2.43 5.68
C THR A 146 -8.19 1.57 6.68
N ASP A 147 -7.55 1.18 7.80
CA ASP A 147 -8.30 0.67 8.95
C ASP A 147 -9.08 1.86 9.56
N LEU A 148 -10.34 1.96 9.16
CA LEU A 148 -11.31 2.85 9.79
C LEU A 148 -11.68 2.17 11.09
N GLY A 149 -10.91 2.45 12.16
CA GLY A 149 -11.04 1.81 13.48
C GLY A 149 -12.49 1.41 13.75
N ALA A 150 -12.76 0.11 13.59
CA ALA A 150 -14.12 -0.38 13.51
C ALA A 150 -14.86 -0.01 14.79
N SER A 151 -15.78 0.96 14.70
CA SER A 151 -16.87 1.04 15.66
C SER A 151 -17.75 -0.17 15.36
N ARG A 152 -17.44 -1.29 16.01
CA ARG A 152 -18.32 -2.45 16.15
C ARG A 152 -19.61 -2.07 16.86
#